data_AF-A0A7Y9ZI99-F1
#
_entry.id   AF-A0A7Y9ZI99-F1
#
_cell.length_a   1.000
_cell.length_b   1.000
_cell.length_c   1.000
_cell.angle_alpha   90.00
_cell.angle_beta   90.00
_cell.angle_gamma   90.00
#
_symmetry.space_group_name_H-M   'P 1'
#
loop_
_entity.id
_entity.type
_entity.pdbx_description
1 polymer ?
#
loop_
_entity_poly.entity_id
_entity_poly.type
_entity_poly.pdbx_seq_one_letter_code
_entity_poly.pdbx_strand_id
1 'polypeptide(L)'
;MIRPRTPWSALVALLATLLATALAVTALGVPARAADPDPAPDAEEVAEHALETVQDLVEAPVEPADPAAGDVEGKNLTLALRDLAVTRGDLPDSKRATAARLLARPTDSASECLNEDLACYGSHTVKRKCNTVVCVHWVSSGTNAIPTENDGAGGAFPGVAGGTPDYVEFTLDTMRNVANTYVRAGYKKPISDGGADGSSLPDVYLGNIGSAGAYGYCTTDEDVSGHVAAPAYCVLDNNYAEFGILPRSALRVTAAHEFFHAVQFAYDVNEDGWIMEATASWVEDELYDGINDNRAYLPYGPLAKPNQALDAFTQIEPYGTWIFFRYLSERYPTSVAGLPTIVRDIWRRLDDGGSGDANTYSLQGLVDELAAKGTNISTQLATFGMWNRRPLLYEEGSAYRPAPLRKTYTMTSSARTRSVGFSLTHLATGTYRFTRGSGLVTSKVTVGLNLNTLSIGAAAVITVKRRNQGAVSRVVPLTSDGNASVSYAFGSTTEWIEVTVANGDTRYNCGDMADDQQSYLYTCQGTPQQGSSSQAISVKVTG
;
A
#
# COMPACT_ATOMS: atom_id res chain seq x y z
N MET A 1 50.30 69.47 8.28
CA MET A 1 49.42 69.82 9.43
C MET A 1 48.01 69.50 8.98
N ILE A 2 47.14 68.79 9.70
CA ILE A 2 47.22 68.20 11.06
C ILE A 2 47.48 66.66 10.96
N ARG A 3 47.38 65.90 12.07
CA ARG A 3 47.90 64.53 12.31
C ARG A 3 46.81 63.40 12.16
N PRO A 4 47.13 62.08 12.33
CA PRO A 4 46.66 61.06 11.38
C PRO A 4 45.76 59.93 11.94
N ARG A 5 45.52 58.90 11.11
CA ARG A 5 44.95 57.57 11.42
C ARG A 5 46.01 56.55 11.92
N THR A 6 45.60 55.28 12.10
CA THR A 6 46.31 54.07 12.60
C THR A 6 46.29 53.97 14.15
N PRO A 7 46.24 52.77 14.76
CA PRO A 7 47.09 51.56 14.53
C PRO A 7 46.30 50.35 13.93
N TRP A 8 46.90 49.43 13.15
CA TRP A 8 47.52 48.12 13.51
C TRP A 8 46.54 46.93 13.76
N SER A 9 46.86 45.66 13.46
CA SER A 9 47.97 45.05 12.67
C SER A 9 47.75 43.54 12.38
N ALA A 10 48.63 42.95 11.55
CA ALA A 10 48.95 41.51 11.38
C ALA A 10 47.95 40.65 10.58
N LEU A 11 48.31 39.68 9.72
CA LEU A 11 49.59 39.20 9.11
C LEU A 11 49.19 38.47 7.76
N VAL A 12 49.99 37.90 6.83
CA VAL A 12 51.39 37.41 6.67
C VAL A 12 51.89 37.75 5.23
N ALA A 13 53.07 37.27 4.84
CA ALA A 13 53.65 37.23 3.46
C ALA A 13 52.79 36.40 2.47
N LEU A 14 52.82 36.55 1.13
CA LEU A 14 53.92 36.67 0.13
C LEU A 14 54.83 35.41 0.01
N LEU A 15 55.36 35.01 -1.16
CA LEU A 15 54.95 35.17 -2.57
C LEU A 15 55.76 34.17 -3.45
N ALA A 16 55.16 33.67 -4.55
CA ALA A 16 55.74 33.11 -5.79
C ALA A 16 57.20 32.57 -5.88
N THR A 17 57.38 31.39 -6.52
CA THR A 17 58.10 31.27 -7.81
C THR A 17 57.91 29.94 -8.58
N LEU A 18 57.52 30.07 -9.85
CA LEU A 18 58.04 29.36 -11.05
C LEU A 18 58.70 27.97 -10.93
N LEU A 19 58.09 26.95 -11.56
CA LEU A 19 58.53 26.44 -12.89
C LEU A 19 57.43 25.58 -13.55
N ALA A 20 57.54 25.32 -14.85
CA ALA A 20 56.62 24.46 -15.59
C ALA A 20 57.26 23.12 -15.96
N THR A 21 56.60 22.01 -15.60
CA THR A 21 56.89 20.66 -16.12
C THR A 21 55.58 19.99 -16.54
N ALA A 22 55.39 19.87 -17.85
CA ALA A 22 54.26 19.14 -18.41
C ALA A 22 54.55 17.63 -18.35
N LEU A 23 54.17 16.97 -17.26
CA LEU A 23 53.98 15.51 -17.29
C LEU A 23 52.66 15.23 -17.99
N ALA A 24 52.75 14.69 -19.21
CA ALA A 24 51.64 13.96 -19.81
C ALA A 24 51.44 12.66 -19.02
N VAL A 25 50.62 12.72 -17.96
CA VAL A 25 50.13 11.51 -17.30
C VAL A 25 49.23 10.81 -18.30
N THR A 26 49.76 9.78 -18.95
CA THR A 26 48.95 8.79 -19.65
C THR A 26 48.11 8.08 -18.60
N ALA A 27 46.89 8.59 -18.37
CA ALA A 27 45.89 7.91 -17.57
C ALA A 27 45.56 6.59 -18.27
N LEU A 28 46.25 5.52 -17.84
CA LEU A 28 45.83 4.17 -18.11
C LEU A 28 44.43 4.04 -17.51
N GLY A 29 43.43 4.02 -18.38
CA GLY A 29 42.05 3.77 -18.00
C GLY A 29 41.92 2.35 -17.49
N VAL A 30 42.25 2.15 -16.21
CA VAL A 30 41.64 1.07 -15.43
C VAL A 30 40.14 1.31 -15.58
N PRO A 31 39.38 0.41 -16.22
CA PRO A 31 37.93 0.55 -16.24
C PRO A 31 37.49 0.60 -14.77
N ALA A 32 36.65 1.56 -14.42
CA ALA A 32 35.95 1.47 -13.15
C ALA A 32 35.14 0.17 -13.22
N ARG A 33 35.65 -0.87 -12.55
CA ARG A 33 34.89 -2.08 -12.30
C ARG A 33 33.65 -1.59 -11.57
N ALA A 34 32.48 -1.74 -12.18
CA ALA A 34 31.24 -1.65 -11.43
C ALA A 34 31.41 -2.55 -10.21
N ALA A 35 30.91 -2.15 -9.03
CA ALA A 35 30.82 -3.11 -7.94
C ALA A 35 30.17 -4.37 -8.52
N ASP A 36 30.82 -5.52 -8.36
CA ASP A 36 30.11 -6.77 -8.57
C ASP A 36 28.92 -6.69 -7.60
N PRO A 37 27.68 -6.94 -8.04
CA PRO A 37 26.51 -6.73 -7.18
C PRO A 37 26.71 -7.50 -5.88
N ASP A 38 26.39 -6.85 -4.76
CA ASP A 38 26.48 -7.49 -3.47
C ASP A 38 25.63 -8.77 -3.50
N PRO A 39 26.12 -9.88 -2.90
CA PRO A 39 25.43 -11.15 -2.98
C PRO A 39 24.02 -11.00 -2.40
N ALA A 40 23.04 -11.63 -3.04
CA ALA A 40 21.71 -11.74 -2.45
C ALA A 40 21.85 -12.26 -1.00
N PRO A 41 21.13 -11.66 -0.03
CA PRO A 41 21.28 -11.96 1.39
C PRO A 41 21.03 -13.43 1.67
N ASP A 42 21.60 -13.93 2.76
CA ASP A 42 21.49 -15.35 3.09
C ASP A 42 20.01 -15.70 3.34
N ALA A 43 19.56 -16.85 2.85
CA ALA A 43 18.19 -17.30 3.07
C ALA A 43 17.93 -17.49 4.58
N GLU A 44 18.98 -17.88 5.34
CA GLU A 44 18.95 -17.92 6.79
C GLU A 44 18.71 -16.51 7.38
N GLU A 45 19.38 -15.47 6.90
CA GLU A 45 19.23 -14.08 7.36
C GLU A 45 17.84 -13.50 7.05
N VAL A 46 17.33 -13.74 5.84
CA VAL A 46 15.96 -13.37 5.42
C VAL A 46 14.93 -14.02 6.35
N ALA A 47 15.10 -15.31 6.65
CA ALA A 47 14.20 -16.05 7.53
C ALA A 47 14.31 -15.63 9.01
N GLU A 48 15.52 -15.34 9.49
CA GLU A 48 15.74 -14.83 10.84
C GLU A 48 15.11 -13.45 11.03
N HIS A 49 15.19 -12.56 10.04
CA HIS A 49 14.51 -11.25 10.05
C HIS A 49 12.97 -11.39 10.05
N ALA A 50 12.41 -12.33 9.30
CA ALA A 50 10.97 -12.59 9.31
C ALA A 50 10.49 -13.06 10.69
N LEU A 51 11.27 -13.91 11.37
CA LEU A 51 10.99 -14.32 12.75
C LEU A 51 11.12 -13.15 13.74
N GLU A 52 12.17 -12.34 13.64
CA GLU A 52 12.37 -11.15 14.48
C GLU A 52 11.21 -10.15 14.30
N THR A 53 10.74 -9.94 13.06
CA THR A 53 9.60 -9.08 12.75
C THR A 53 8.31 -9.55 13.44
N VAL A 54 8.02 -10.86 13.44
CA VAL A 54 6.87 -11.41 14.17
C VAL A 54 7.04 -11.27 15.68
N GLN A 55 8.24 -11.53 16.22
CA GLN A 55 8.50 -11.39 17.65
C GLN A 55 8.36 -9.94 18.13
N ASP A 56 8.95 -8.99 17.42
CA ASP A 56 8.81 -7.55 17.69
C ASP A 56 7.33 -7.13 17.65
N LEU A 57 6.55 -7.57 16.65
CA LEU A 57 5.12 -7.30 16.59
C LEU A 57 4.36 -7.93 17.76
N VAL A 58 4.67 -9.16 18.17
CA VAL A 58 4.03 -9.80 19.35
C VAL A 58 4.35 -9.02 20.63
N GLU A 59 5.63 -8.73 20.88
CA GLU A 59 6.11 -8.09 22.10
C GLU A 59 5.82 -6.57 22.17
N ALA A 60 5.53 -5.91 21.03
CA ALA A 60 5.25 -4.47 20.99
C ALA A 60 4.10 -4.07 21.93
N PRO A 61 4.25 -2.99 22.72
CA PRO A 61 3.18 -2.51 23.58
C PRO A 61 1.98 -2.04 22.75
N VAL A 62 0.77 -2.20 23.28
CA VAL A 62 -0.43 -1.61 22.70
C VAL A 62 -0.42 -0.11 22.98
N GLU A 63 -0.02 0.67 21.98
CA GLU A 63 -0.18 2.12 22.02
C GLU A 63 -1.68 2.47 22.06
N PRO A 64 -2.12 3.40 22.93
CA PRO A 64 -3.53 3.73 23.05
C PRO A 64 -3.99 4.55 21.84
N ALA A 65 -4.85 3.97 21.00
CA ALA A 65 -5.40 4.60 19.80
C ALA A 65 -5.93 6.02 20.10
N ASP A 66 -5.38 7.05 19.43
CA ASP A 66 -5.79 8.44 19.58
C ASP A 66 -6.84 8.83 18.52
N PRO A 67 -8.11 9.05 18.90
CA PRO A 67 -9.16 9.47 17.97
C PRO A 67 -8.96 10.87 17.38
N ALA A 68 -8.00 11.65 17.89
CA ALA A 68 -7.61 12.96 17.35
C ALA A 68 -6.45 12.89 16.35
N ALA A 69 -5.61 11.84 16.41
CA ALA A 69 -4.60 11.54 15.40
C ALA A 69 -5.22 10.85 14.18
N GLY A 70 -6.14 9.91 14.43
CA GLY A 70 -6.74 9.04 13.40
C GLY A 70 -6.03 7.69 13.25
N ASP A 71 -5.23 7.30 14.24
CA ASP A 71 -4.52 6.03 14.25
C ASP A 71 -5.51 4.87 14.50
N VAL A 72 -5.76 4.09 13.45
CA VAL A 72 -6.56 2.85 13.44
C VAL A 72 -5.62 1.67 13.21
N GLU A 73 -4.40 1.76 13.73
CA GLU A 73 -3.35 0.76 13.52
C GLU A 73 -3.59 -0.47 14.41
N GLY A 74 -4.17 -1.51 13.81
CA GLY A 74 -3.92 -2.87 14.25
C GLY A 74 -2.55 -3.33 13.78
N LYS A 75 -1.87 -4.18 14.56
CA LYS A 75 -0.59 -4.79 14.14
C LYS A 75 -0.77 -5.56 12.82
N ASN A 76 0.07 -5.29 11.82
CA ASN A 76 0.10 -6.06 10.56
C ASN A 76 0.71 -7.46 10.79
N LEU A 77 -0.08 -8.34 11.38
CA LEU A 77 0.33 -9.71 11.68
C LEU A 77 0.25 -10.62 10.46
N THR A 78 -0.73 -10.42 9.57
CA THR A 78 -0.97 -11.32 8.42
C THR A 78 0.26 -11.43 7.52
N LEU A 79 0.91 -10.31 7.17
CA LEU A 79 2.08 -10.36 6.30
C LEU A 79 3.36 -10.76 7.02
N ALA A 80 3.54 -10.38 8.28
CA ALA A 80 4.69 -10.84 9.07
C ALA A 80 4.65 -12.37 9.31
N LEU A 81 3.47 -12.92 9.62
CA LEU A 81 3.26 -14.36 9.80
C LEU A 81 3.36 -15.11 8.46
N ARG A 82 2.86 -14.54 7.36
CA ARG A 82 3.10 -15.03 5.99
C ARG A 82 4.59 -15.13 5.68
N ASP A 83 5.34 -14.06 5.93
CA ASP A 83 6.78 -14.00 5.64
C ASP A 83 7.53 -15.03 6.47
N LEU A 84 7.23 -15.13 7.77
CA LEU A 84 7.75 -16.20 8.62
C LEU A 84 7.37 -17.59 8.11
N ALA A 85 6.17 -17.80 7.57
CA ALA A 85 5.74 -19.09 7.04
C ALA A 85 6.50 -19.49 5.77
N VAL A 86 6.65 -18.58 4.80
CA VAL A 86 7.29 -18.89 3.50
C VAL A 86 8.82 -19.04 3.60
N THR A 87 9.45 -18.51 4.65
CA THR A 87 10.90 -18.61 4.89
C THR A 87 11.30 -19.62 5.99
N ARG A 88 10.34 -20.22 6.73
CA ARG A 88 10.65 -21.06 7.91
C ARG A 88 11.57 -22.25 7.62
N GLY A 89 11.60 -22.71 6.38
CA GLY A 89 12.49 -23.77 5.90
C GLY A 89 13.97 -23.41 6.06
N ASP A 90 14.33 -22.14 5.92
CA ASP A 90 15.72 -21.67 5.96
C ASP A 90 16.20 -21.23 7.36
N LEU A 91 15.30 -21.17 8.35
CA LEU A 91 15.67 -20.94 9.76
C LEU A 91 16.61 -22.04 10.29
N PRO A 92 17.54 -21.71 11.19
CA PRO A 92 18.34 -22.71 11.89
C PRO A 92 17.48 -23.54 12.87
N ASP A 93 17.88 -24.78 13.13
CA ASP A 93 17.16 -25.74 14.00
C ASP A 93 16.82 -25.20 15.40
N SER A 94 17.60 -24.24 15.91
CA SER A 94 17.37 -23.54 17.18
C SER A 94 16.15 -22.60 17.17
N LYS A 95 15.79 -22.04 16.01
CA LYS A 95 14.69 -21.07 15.82
C LYS A 95 13.41 -21.70 15.27
N ARG A 96 13.51 -22.80 14.51
CA ARG A 96 12.35 -23.52 13.91
C ARG A 96 11.23 -23.84 14.90
N ALA A 97 11.55 -24.20 16.14
CA ALA A 97 10.55 -24.50 17.17
C ALA A 97 9.75 -23.26 17.63
N THR A 98 10.36 -22.08 17.64
CA THR A 98 9.68 -20.81 17.93
C THR A 98 8.78 -20.41 16.76
N ALA A 99 9.29 -20.50 15.52
CA ALA A 99 8.52 -20.21 14.32
C ALA A 99 7.28 -21.10 14.18
N ALA A 100 7.45 -22.43 14.34
CA ALA A 100 6.34 -23.38 14.30
C ALA A 100 5.26 -23.14 15.38
N ARG A 101 5.61 -22.48 16.50
CA ARG A 101 4.66 -22.08 17.54
C ARG A 101 3.95 -20.76 17.21
N LEU A 102 4.64 -19.77 16.66
CA LEU A 102 4.04 -18.51 16.19
C LEU A 102 3.08 -18.73 15.02
N LEU A 103 3.32 -19.77 14.20
CA LEU A 103 2.47 -20.23 13.11
C LEU A 103 1.47 -21.33 13.51
N ALA A 104 1.35 -21.65 14.81
CA ALA A 104 0.43 -22.69 15.27
C ALA A 104 -1.02 -22.20 15.25
N ARG A 105 -1.97 -23.11 14.95
CA ARG A 105 -3.38 -22.83 15.19
C ARG A 105 -3.61 -22.71 16.71
N PRO A 106 -4.58 -21.91 17.18
CA PRO A 106 -4.90 -21.81 18.62
C PRO A 106 -5.30 -23.14 19.29
N THR A 107 -5.60 -24.15 18.47
CA THR A 107 -5.89 -25.56 18.80
C THR A 107 -4.65 -26.45 18.91
N ASP A 108 -3.57 -26.16 18.18
CA ASP A 108 -2.32 -26.93 18.16
C ASP A 108 -1.38 -26.58 19.33
N SER A 109 -1.58 -25.41 19.93
CA SER A 109 -0.81 -24.93 21.08
C SER A 109 -0.80 -25.96 22.22
N ALA A 110 0.33 -26.08 22.92
CA ALA A 110 0.45 -26.97 24.06
C ALA A 110 -0.57 -26.65 25.18
N SER A 111 -0.78 -27.57 26.12
CA SER A 111 -1.69 -27.38 27.26
C SER A 111 -1.36 -26.15 28.14
N GLU A 112 -0.15 -25.61 28.01
CA GLU A 112 0.36 -24.38 28.60
C GLU A 112 0.58 -23.36 27.47
N CYS A 113 -0.19 -22.27 27.49
CA CYS A 113 0.08 -21.08 26.68
C CYS A 113 1.14 -20.22 27.39
N LEU A 114 2.04 -19.58 26.64
CA LEU A 114 2.93 -18.53 27.14
C LEU A 114 2.49 -17.16 26.59
N ASN A 115 3.20 -16.08 26.95
CA ASN A 115 2.75 -14.72 26.65
C ASN A 115 2.92 -14.34 25.17
N GLU A 116 3.78 -15.07 24.45
CA GLU A 116 4.07 -14.84 23.02
C GLU A 116 3.08 -15.53 22.08
N ASP A 117 2.12 -16.31 22.60
CA ASP A 117 1.06 -16.93 21.77
C ASP A 117 -0.02 -15.89 21.43
N LEU A 118 -0.06 -15.42 20.19
CA LEU A 118 -1.10 -14.49 19.68
C LEU A 118 -2.52 -14.93 20.04
N ALA A 119 -2.82 -16.22 19.84
CA ALA A 119 -4.02 -16.86 20.37
C ALA A 119 -3.73 -18.34 20.68
N CYS A 120 -4.03 -18.78 21.90
CA CYS A 120 -3.85 -20.16 22.36
C CYS A 120 -5.02 -20.60 23.24
N TYR A 121 -5.57 -21.79 22.97
CA TYR A 121 -6.65 -22.37 23.76
C TYR A 121 -6.15 -23.32 24.86
N GLY A 122 -4.96 -23.89 24.70
CA GLY A 122 -4.31 -24.75 25.69
C GLY A 122 -5.23 -25.87 26.20
N SER A 123 -5.42 -25.96 27.52
CA SER A 123 -6.29 -26.97 28.14
C SER A 123 -7.79 -26.64 28.17
N HIS A 124 -8.24 -25.52 27.58
CA HIS A 124 -9.67 -25.15 27.55
C HIS A 124 -10.46 -25.99 26.53
N THR A 125 -11.73 -26.29 26.85
CA THR A 125 -12.59 -27.06 25.94
C THR A 125 -12.99 -26.22 24.73
N VAL A 126 -12.28 -26.44 23.62
CA VAL A 126 -12.58 -25.85 22.31
C VAL A 126 -13.96 -26.31 21.83
N LYS A 127 -14.71 -25.36 21.27
CA LYS A 127 -16.02 -25.57 20.62
C LYS A 127 -15.90 -25.16 19.16
N ARG A 128 -16.61 -25.88 18.30
CA ARG A 128 -16.61 -25.65 16.85
C ARG A 128 -18.03 -25.69 16.30
N LYS A 129 -18.33 -24.81 15.34
CA LYS A 129 -19.56 -24.83 14.55
C LYS A 129 -19.26 -24.34 13.15
N CYS A 130 -19.70 -25.09 12.15
CA CYS A 130 -19.47 -24.76 10.75
C CYS A 130 -20.76 -24.32 10.07
N ASN A 131 -20.64 -23.44 9.07
CA ASN A 131 -21.69 -23.17 8.11
C ASN A 131 -21.37 -23.94 6.81
N THR A 132 -21.76 -23.46 5.64
CA THR A 132 -21.48 -24.12 4.34
C THR A 132 -20.19 -23.64 3.65
N VAL A 133 -19.39 -22.78 4.30
CA VAL A 133 -18.19 -22.15 3.72
C VAL A 133 -17.00 -22.03 4.68
N VAL A 134 -17.21 -21.98 6.00
CA VAL A 134 -16.15 -21.94 7.03
C VAL A 134 -16.55 -22.73 8.29
N CYS A 135 -15.56 -23.07 9.11
CA CYS A 135 -15.74 -23.50 10.50
C CYS A 135 -15.29 -22.38 11.45
N VAL A 136 -16.09 -22.08 12.49
CA VAL A 136 -15.71 -21.14 13.55
C VAL A 136 -15.39 -21.92 14.82
N HIS A 137 -14.25 -21.61 15.43
CA HIS A 137 -13.73 -22.19 16.67
C HIS A 137 -13.67 -21.16 17.79
N TRP A 138 -13.91 -21.58 19.03
CA TRP A 138 -13.85 -20.70 20.20
C TRP A 138 -13.71 -21.47 21.52
N VAL A 139 -13.25 -20.77 22.56
CA VAL A 139 -13.38 -21.21 23.96
C VAL A 139 -14.38 -20.33 24.73
N SER A 140 -14.88 -20.80 25.87
CA SER A 140 -15.84 -20.06 26.72
C SER A 140 -15.31 -19.80 28.13
N SER A 141 -13.99 -19.81 28.29
CA SER A 141 -13.25 -19.61 29.55
C SER A 141 -11.78 -19.35 29.22
N GLY A 142 -11.03 -18.71 30.11
CA GLY A 142 -9.65 -18.28 29.84
C GLY A 142 -9.60 -16.92 29.14
N THR A 143 -8.39 -16.45 28.81
CA THR A 143 -8.16 -15.12 28.18
C THR A 143 -8.89 -14.99 26.84
N ASN A 144 -8.95 -16.09 26.08
CA ASN A 144 -9.55 -16.19 24.74
C ASN A 144 -11.07 -16.46 24.75
N ALA A 145 -11.76 -16.22 25.87
CA ALA A 145 -13.20 -16.48 25.99
C ALA A 145 -14.04 -15.47 25.19
N ILE A 146 -14.91 -15.93 24.30
CA ILE A 146 -15.90 -15.08 23.62
C ILE A 146 -17.08 -14.70 24.56
N PRO A 147 -17.80 -13.60 24.28
CA PRO A 147 -19.04 -13.25 24.98
C PRO A 147 -20.05 -14.39 24.98
N THR A 148 -20.50 -14.80 26.17
CA THR A 148 -21.44 -15.91 26.36
C THR A 148 -22.92 -15.53 26.17
N GLU A 149 -23.17 -14.36 25.57
CA GLU A 149 -24.49 -13.84 25.25
C GLU A 149 -25.29 -14.83 24.37
N ASN A 150 -26.57 -15.00 24.69
CA ASN A 150 -27.46 -15.95 24.03
C ASN A 150 -28.94 -15.57 24.26
N ASP A 151 -29.29 -14.31 24.00
CA ASP A 151 -30.67 -13.81 24.06
C ASP A 151 -31.28 -13.53 22.67
N GLY A 152 -30.46 -13.68 21.62
CA GLY A 152 -30.88 -13.72 20.22
C GLY A 152 -30.89 -12.34 19.57
N ALA A 153 -32.08 -11.76 19.41
CA ALA A 153 -32.26 -10.48 18.73
C ALA A 153 -32.23 -9.26 19.67
N GLY A 154 -32.02 -9.46 20.98
CA GLY A 154 -32.00 -8.40 21.99
C GLY A 154 -30.60 -7.84 22.30
N GLY A 155 -29.58 -8.67 22.18
CA GLY A 155 -28.26 -8.47 22.76
C GLY A 155 -27.30 -7.55 22.01
N ALA A 156 -26.06 -7.54 22.51
CA ALA A 156 -24.90 -6.90 21.92
C ALA A 156 -24.52 -7.49 20.56
N PHE A 157 -24.88 -8.74 20.25
CA PHE A 157 -24.75 -9.33 18.91
C PHE A 157 -26.07 -9.96 18.41
N PRO A 158 -26.38 -9.95 17.10
CA PRO A 158 -27.57 -10.62 16.56
C PRO A 158 -27.37 -12.14 16.41
N GLY A 159 -28.18 -12.94 17.09
CA GLY A 159 -28.22 -14.40 16.94
C GLY A 159 -29.60 -15.00 17.23
N VAL A 160 -29.64 -16.30 17.59
CA VAL A 160 -30.87 -17.04 17.91
C VAL A 160 -30.80 -17.64 19.31
N ALA A 161 -31.68 -17.15 20.20
CA ALA A 161 -31.74 -17.57 21.59
C ALA A 161 -31.90 -19.09 21.78
N GLY A 162 -30.98 -19.68 22.53
CA GLY A 162 -30.96 -21.08 22.94
C GLY A 162 -30.02 -21.97 22.13
N GLY A 163 -28.69 -21.76 22.20
CA GLY A 163 -27.73 -22.77 21.77
C GLY A 163 -26.29 -22.30 21.62
N THR A 164 -25.96 -21.75 20.45
CA THR A 164 -24.64 -21.16 20.18
C THR A 164 -24.64 -19.70 20.62
N PRO A 165 -23.58 -19.15 21.24
CA PRO A 165 -23.56 -17.73 21.63
C PRO A 165 -23.74 -16.80 20.43
N ASP A 166 -24.47 -15.70 20.64
CA ASP A 166 -24.90 -14.79 19.57
C ASP A 166 -23.72 -14.18 18.81
N TYR A 167 -22.58 -13.95 19.49
CA TYR A 167 -21.32 -13.54 18.87
C TYR A 167 -20.86 -14.50 17.76
N VAL A 168 -20.84 -15.81 18.08
CA VAL A 168 -20.39 -16.86 17.15
C VAL A 168 -21.39 -17.04 16.01
N GLU A 169 -22.69 -16.84 16.25
CA GLU A 169 -23.69 -16.84 15.18
C GLU A 169 -23.53 -15.64 14.23
N PHE A 170 -23.23 -14.46 14.77
CA PHE A 170 -22.94 -13.25 13.99
C PHE A 170 -21.63 -13.38 13.19
N THR A 171 -20.57 -14.00 13.76
CA THR A 171 -19.36 -14.38 13.01
C THR A 171 -19.70 -15.32 11.87
N LEU A 172 -20.46 -16.40 12.14
CA LEU A 172 -20.85 -17.38 11.12
C LEU A 172 -21.72 -16.80 10.00
N ASP A 173 -22.55 -15.79 10.26
CA ASP A 173 -23.29 -15.09 9.20
C ASP A 173 -22.40 -14.12 8.43
N THR A 174 -21.51 -13.39 9.12
CA THR A 174 -20.58 -12.44 8.50
C THR A 174 -19.61 -13.16 7.56
N MET A 175 -18.92 -14.21 8.03
CA MET A 175 -18.06 -15.05 7.17
C MET A 175 -18.84 -15.69 6.02
N ARG A 176 -20.11 -16.07 6.25
CA ARG A 176 -20.98 -16.58 5.19
C ARG A 176 -21.27 -15.52 4.13
N ASN A 177 -21.47 -14.26 4.51
CA ASN A 177 -21.68 -13.17 3.55
C ASN A 177 -20.40 -12.87 2.75
N VAL A 178 -19.27 -12.71 3.46
CA VAL A 178 -17.96 -12.41 2.87
C VAL A 178 -17.56 -13.48 1.86
N ALA A 179 -17.39 -14.73 2.30
CA ALA A 179 -16.89 -15.82 1.48
C ALA A 179 -17.75 -16.10 0.24
N ASN A 180 -19.09 -16.08 0.39
CA ASN A 180 -19.98 -16.25 -0.76
C ASN A 180 -19.92 -15.04 -1.72
N THR A 181 -19.61 -13.83 -1.25
CA THR A 181 -19.47 -12.66 -2.14
C THR A 181 -18.23 -12.77 -3.01
N TYR A 182 -17.07 -13.13 -2.45
CA TYR A 182 -15.85 -13.39 -3.22
C TYR A 182 -16.04 -14.49 -4.27
N VAL A 183 -16.63 -15.62 -3.88
CA VAL A 183 -16.90 -16.75 -4.78
C VAL A 183 -17.90 -16.37 -5.88
N ARG A 184 -18.98 -15.64 -5.57
CA ARG A 184 -19.95 -15.17 -6.58
C ARG A 184 -19.38 -14.11 -7.51
N ALA A 185 -18.46 -13.26 -7.03
CA ALA A 185 -17.71 -12.32 -7.85
C ALA A 185 -16.67 -13.00 -8.75
N GLY A 186 -16.34 -14.26 -8.47
CA GLY A 186 -15.44 -15.10 -9.27
C GLY A 186 -13.97 -15.03 -8.86
N TYR A 187 -13.68 -14.60 -7.63
CA TYR A 187 -12.38 -14.85 -7.01
C TYR A 187 -12.18 -16.36 -6.76
N LYS A 188 -10.94 -16.79 -6.52
CA LYS A 188 -10.66 -18.12 -5.97
C LYS A 188 -11.35 -18.30 -4.61
N LYS A 189 -11.50 -19.57 -4.20
CA LYS A 189 -11.75 -19.94 -2.79
C LYS A 189 -10.40 -20.09 -2.11
N PRO A 190 -10.29 -19.85 -0.78
CA PRO A 190 -9.16 -20.34 -0.01
C PRO A 190 -8.95 -21.84 -0.25
N ILE A 191 -7.70 -22.28 -0.26
CA ILE A 191 -7.35 -23.70 -0.40
C ILE A 191 -7.67 -24.44 0.90
N SER A 192 -8.04 -25.73 0.80
CA SER A 192 -8.28 -26.57 1.97
C SER A 192 -6.97 -27.19 2.45
N ASP A 193 -6.71 -26.99 3.74
CA ASP A 193 -5.73 -27.64 4.62
C ASP A 193 -5.93 -29.17 4.83
N GLY A 194 -6.40 -29.88 3.79
CA GLY A 194 -6.63 -31.33 3.83
C GLY A 194 -7.73 -31.81 4.79
N GLY A 195 -8.32 -30.95 5.61
CA GLY A 195 -9.26 -31.31 6.67
C GLY A 195 -8.73 -31.12 8.09
N ALA A 196 -7.79 -30.18 8.30
CA ALA A 196 -7.32 -29.75 9.61
C ALA A 196 -8.52 -29.38 10.52
N ASP A 197 -8.30 -29.51 11.83
CA ASP A 197 -9.34 -29.37 12.87
C ASP A 197 -10.68 -30.08 12.58
N GLY A 198 -10.65 -31.10 11.72
CA GLY A 198 -11.74 -32.00 11.35
C GLY A 198 -12.73 -31.47 10.31
N SER A 199 -12.35 -30.56 9.39
CA SER A 199 -13.22 -30.11 8.30
C SER A 199 -12.45 -29.57 7.09
N SER A 200 -12.84 -29.92 5.86
CA SER A 200 -12.27 -29.33 4.64
C SER A 200 -12.91 -27.98 4.28
N LEU A 201 -13.14 -27.12 5.28
CA LEU A 201 -13.66 -25.75 5.14
C LEU A 201 -12.73 -24.85 5.96
N PRO A 202 -12.30 -23.68 5.44
CA PRO A 202 -11.38 -22.80 6.14
C PRO A 202 -11.80 -22.50 7.58
N ASP A 203 -10.83 -22.58 8.48
CA ASP A 203 -11.01 -22.38 9.90
C ASP A 203 -10.83 -20.92 10.31
N VAL A 204 -11.72 -20.46 11.18
CA VAL A 204 -11.72 -19.13 11.78
C VAL A 204 -11.76 -19.28 13.30
N TYR A 205 -10.67 -18.94 13.97
CA TYR A 205 -10.58 -18.97 15.42
C TYR A 205 -10.99 -17.62 16.01
N LEU A 206 -11.57 -17.65 17.21
CA LEU A 206 -11.86 -16.45 17.99
C LEU A 206 -10.93 -16.41 19.21
N GLY A 207 -10.07 -15.39 19.28
CA GLY A 207 -9.04 -15.21 20.30
C GLY A 207 -8.93 -13.74 20.72
N ASN A 208 -8.39 -13.46 21.90
CA ASN A 208 -8.25 -12.12 22.47
C ASN A 208 -6.96 -11.46 21.97
N ILE A 209 -6.96 -11.14 20.68
CA ILE A 209 -5.87 -10.47 19.98
C ILE A 209 -5.96 -8.94 20.08
N GLY A 210 -7.13 -8.40 20.41
CA GLY A 210 -7.33 -6.98 20.71
C GLY A 210 -6.56 -6.53 21.95
N SER A 211 -6.40 -7.39 22.97
CA SER A 211 -5.51 -7.10 24.10
C SER A 211 -4.02 -7.01 23.73
N ALA A 212 -3.64 -7.51 22.56
CA ALA A 212 -2.32 -7.35 21.96
C ALA A 212 -2.29 -6.31 20.81
N GLY A 213 -3.40 -5.60 20.54
CA GLY A 213 -3.48 -4.55 19.52
C GLY A 213 -3.68 -5.05 18.09
N ALA A 214 -4.29 -6.22 17.88
CA ALA A 214 -4.59 -6.75 16.54
C ALA A 214 -6.10 -7.06 16.38
N TYR A 215 -6.71 -6.59 15.29
CA TYR A 215 -8.12 -6.85 14.96
C TYR A 215 -8.33 -8.31 14.50
N GLY A 216 -7.40 -8.80 13.70
CA GLY A 216 -7.43 -10.10 13.04
C GLY A 216 -6.05 -10.51 12.56
N TYR A 217 -5.95 -11.72 12.01
CA TYR A 217 -4.92 -12.11 11.04
C TYR A 217 -5.36 -13.34 10.25
N CYS A 218 -4.70 -13.63 9.13
CA CYS A 218 -4.63 -14.97 8.55
C CYS A 218 -3.17 -15.39 8.35
N THR A 219 -2.90 -16.69 8.44
CA THR A 219 -1.59 -17.26 8.12
C THR A 219 -1.73 -18.71 7.67
N THR A 220 -0.63 -19.40 7.41
CA THR A 220 -0.57 -20.82 7.06
C THR A 220 0.35 -21.59 7.98
N ASP A 221 -0.14 -22.75 8.42
CA ASP A 221 0.59 -23.75 9.21
C ASP A 221 1.38 -24.73 8.32
N GLU A 222 1.10 -24.77 7.01
CA GLU A 222 1.75 -25.65 6.03
C GLU A 222 3.18 -25.22 5.67
N ASP A 223 3.97 -26.18 5.17
CA ASP A 223 5.36 -25.96 4.76
C ASP A 223 5.42 -25.54 3.28
N VAL A 224 5.23 -24.24 3.05
CA VAL A 224 5.18 -23.60 1.73
C VAL A 224 6.39 -22.68 1.52
N SER A 225 6.82 -22.50 0.27
CA SER A 225 7.88 -21.55 -0.09
C SER A 225 7.77 -21.08 -1.54
N GLY A 226 8.19 -19.84 -1.81
CA GLY A 226 8.09 -19.21 -3.12
C GLY A 226 6.65 -18.85 -3.54
N HIS A 227 6.50 -18.47 -4.81
CA HIS A 227 5.24 -17.97 -5.37
C HIS A 227 4.26 -19.10 -5.70
N VAL A 228 3.56 -19.60 -4.67
CA VAL A 228 2.66 -20.75 -4.76
C VAL A 228 1.35 -20.51 -4.02
N ALA A 229 0.28 -21.19 -4.43
CA ALA A 229 -1.00 -21.09 -3.75
C ALA A 229 -1.04 -21.99 -2.48
N ALA A 230 -1.36 -21.41 -1.32
CA ALA A 230 -1.39 -22.06 -0.01
C ALA A 230 -2.81 -22.11 0.61
N PRO A 231 -3.11 -23.08 1.51
CA PRO A 231 -4.23 -22.97 2.43
C PRO A 231 -3.95 -21.89 3.49
N ALA A 232 -5.00 -21.40 4.12
CA ALA A 232 -4.90 -20.40 5.20
C ALA A 232 -5.93 -20.69 6.30
N TYR A 233 -5.53 -20.45 7.54
CA TYR A 233 -6.46 -20.27 8.66
C TYR A 233 -6.45 -18.81 9.11
N CYS A 234 -7.52 -18.39 9.78
CA CYS A 234 -7.66 -17.00 10.23
C CYS A 234 -8.04 -16.92 11.70
N VAL A 235 -7.64 -15.84 12.36
CA VAL A 235 -8.05 -15.49 13.72
C VAL A 235 -8.73 -14.11 13.66
N LEU A 236 -9.86 -14.00 14.32
CA LEU A 236 -10.58 -12.73 14.54
C LEU A 236 -10.67 -12.49 16.04
N ASP A 237 -10.77 -11.22 16.45
CA ASP A 237 -10.86 -10.93 17.88
C ASP A 237 -12.09 -11.59 18.55
N ASN A 238 -11.97 -11.92 19.85
CA ASN A 238 -13.01 -12.57 20.62
C ASN A 238 -14.19 -11.64 20.96
N ASN A 239 -14.04 -10.30 20.88
CA ASN A 239 -15.09 -9.36 21.31
C ASN A 239 -15.07 -7.94 20.69
N TYR A 240 -13.93 -7.45 20.19
CA TYR A 240 -13.70 -6.11 19.60
C TYR A 240 -14.07 -4.89 20.48
N ALA A 241 -14.03 -4.99 21.81
CA ALA A 241 -14.34 -3.85 22.70
C ALA A 241 -13.18 -2.83 22.81
N GLU A 242 -11.98 -3.22 22.38
CA GLU A 242 -10.71 -2.53 22.55
C GLU A 242 -10.55 -1.33 21.59
N PHE A 243 -11.28 -1.34 20.48
CA PHE A 243 -10.97 -0.56 19.27
C PHE A 243 -11.75 0.77 19.09
N GLY A 244 -12.66 1.12 20.00
CA GLY A 244 -13.44 2.37 19.94
C GLY A 244 -14.52 2.48 18.85
N ILE A 245 -14.39 1.72 17.76
CA ILE A 245 -15.46 1.42 16.79
C ILE A 245 -16.49 0.45 17.43
N LEU A 246 -17.72 0.40 16.89
CA LEU A 246 -18.71 -0.60 17.29
C LEU A 246 -18.21 -2.03 16.97
N PRO A 247 -18.23 -2.98 17.93
CA PRO A 247 -17.75 -4.35 17.70
C PRO A 247 -18.34 -5.07 16.49
N ARG A 248 -19.65 -4.89 16.23
CA ARG A 248 -20.35 -5.43 15.05
C ARG A 248 -19.83 -4.89 13.72
N SER A 249 -19.22 -3.71 13.74
CA SER A 249 -18.66 -3.06 12.57
C SER A 249 -17.21 -3.49 12.36
N ALA A 250 -16.39 -3.47 13.41
CA ALA A 250 -15.01 -3.97 13.39
C ALA A 250 -14.95 -5.39 12.81
N LEU A 251 -15.69 -6.33 13.44
CA LEU A 251 -15.77 -7.72 12.99
C LEU A 251 -16.12 -7.85 11.50
N ARG A 252 -16.96 -6.96 10.95
CA ARG A 252 -17.33 -7.00 9.53
C ARG A 252 -16.22 -6.56 8.59
N VAL A 253 -15.56 -5.43 8.88
CA VAL A 253 -14.46 -4.96 8.04
C VAL A 253 -13.25 -5.89 8.17
N THR A 254 -12.89 -6.32 9.38
CA THR A 254 -11.83 -7.31 9.62
C THR A 254 -12.15 -8.65 8.96
N ALA A 255 -13.38 -9.17 9.07
CA ALA A 255 -13.75 -10.41 8.38
C ALA A 255 -13.72 -10.30 6.85
N ALA A 256 -13.90 -9.11 6.28
CA ALA A 256 -13.67 -8.88 4.85
C ALA A 256 -12.16 -8.83 4.55
N HIS A 257 -11.41 -8.00 5.26
CA HIS A 257 -9.97 -7.82 5.11
C HIS A 257 -9.20 -9.16 5.19
N GLU A 258 -9.30 -9.84 6.34
CA GLU A 258 -8.56 -11.07 6.62
C GLU A 258 -8.97 -12.22 5.68
N PHE A 259 -10.28 -12.45 5.50
CA PHE A 259 -10.72 -13.51 4.59
C PHE A 259 -10.40 -13.20 3.12
N PHE A 260 -10.05 -11.96 2.79
CA PHE A 260 -9.48 -11.64 1.49
C PHE A 260 -8.01 -12.06 1.38
N HIS A 261 -7.19 -11.95 2.44
CA HIS A 261 -5.86 -12.59 2.46
C HIS A 261 -5.94 -14.10 2.28
N ALA A 262 -6.89 -14.78 2.94
CA ALA A 262 -7.14 -16.21 2.70
C ALA A 262 -7.55 -16.53 1.24
N VAL A 263 -8.12 -15.57 0.51
CA VAL A 263 -8.39 -15.66 -0.94
C VAL A 263 -7.13 -15.32 -1.77
N GLN A 264 -6.32 -14.35 -1.36
CA GLN A 264 -5.05 -13.98 -1.98
C GLN A 264 -4.05 -15.14 -1.91
N PHE A 265 -3.91 -15.83 -0.77
CA PHE A 265 -3.04 -16.98 -0.60
C PHE A 265 -3.42 -18.14 -1.54
N ALA A 266 -4.68 -18.24 -1.96
CA ALA A 266 -5.09 -19.20 -2.98
C ALA A 266 -4.71 -18.78 -4.42
N TYR A 267 -4.39 -17.51 -4.65
CA TYR A 267 -3.70 -17.03 -5.85
C TYR A 267 -2.20 -17.28 -5.74
N ASP A 268 -1.56 -16.62 -4.78
CA ASP A 268 -0.15 -16.71 -4.41
C ASP A 268 0.00 -16.31 -2.93
N VAL A 269 0.70 -17.11 -2.14
CA VAL A 269 1.03 -16.82 -0.73
C VAL A 269 2.15 -15.79 -0.57
N ASN A 270 3.05 -15.66 -1.56
CA ASN A 270 4.30 -14.88 -1.48
C ASN A 270 4.26 -13.58 -2.31
N GLU A 271 3.09 -13.10 -2.71
CA GLU A 271 2.94 -11.88 -3.50
C GLU A 271 3.33 -10.62 -2.68
N ASP A 272 3.73 -9.54 -3.36
CA ASP A 272 4.19 -8.30 -2.75
C ASP A 272 3.19 -7.72 -1.73
N GLY A 273 3.65 -7.44 -0.51
CA GLY A 273 2.78 -7.03 0.60
C GLY A 273 1.94 -5.77 0.31
N TRP A 274 2.42 -4.86 -0.54
CA TRP A 274 1.68 -3.64 -0.86
C TRP A 274 0.35 -3.92 -1.57
N ILE A 275 0.26 -4.94 -2.44
CA ILE A 275 -0.98 -5.26 -3.16
C ILE A 275 -1.90 -6.14 -2.31
N MET A 276 -1.34 -6.94 -1.40
CA MET A 276 -2.11 -7.69 -0.41
C MET A 276 -2.94 -6.74 0.47
N GLU A 277 -2.29 -5.85 1.22
CA GLU A 277 -2.97 -4.88 2.10
C GLU A 277 -3.86 -3.90 1.33
N ALA A 278 -3.33 -3.29 0.26
CA ALA A 278 -4.08 -2.26 -0.46
C ALA A 278 -5.34 -2.82 -1.17
N THR A 279 -5.38 -4.12 -1.46
CA THR A 279 -6.61 -4.76 -1.96
C THR A 279 -7.49 -5.37 -0.87
N ALA A 280 -6.94 -5.75 0.29
CA ALA A 280 -7.72 -6.11 1.48
C ALA A 280 -8.46 -4.88 2.06
N SER A 281 -7.76 -3.77 2.31
CA SER A 281 -8.42 -2.53 2.76
C SER A 281 -9.29 -1.85 1.71
N TRP A 282 -9.17 -2.19 0.44
CA TRP A 282 -10.15 -1.81 -0.58
C TRP A 282 -11.46 -2.60 -0.45
N VAL A 283 -11.37 -3.90 -0.14
CA VAL A 283 -12.54 -4.79 -0.14
C VAL A 283 -13.43 -4.63 1.11
N GLU A 284 -12.90 -4.06 2.20
CA GLU A 284 -13.69 -3.56 3.34
C GLU A 284 -14.85 -2.66 2.88
N ASP A 285 -14.51 -1.61 2.13
CA ASP A 285 -15.41 -0.54 1.66
C ASP A 285 -16.38 -1.05 0.57
N GLU A 286 -15.94 -1.95 -0.29
CA GLU A 286 -16.79 -2.53 -1.35
C GLU A 286 -17.78 -3.60 -0.84
N LEU A 287 -17.54 -4.20 0.34
CA LEU A 287 -18.50 -5.09 1.02
C LEU A 287 -19.37 -4.37 2.05
N TYR A 288 -18.83 -3.33 2.68
CA TYR A 288 -19.41 -2.73 3.88
C TYR A 288 -19.50 -1.20 3.88
N ASP A 289 -19.37 -0.49 2.75
CA ASP A 289 -19.78 0.89 2.37
C ASP A 289 -20.34 1.84 3.47
N GLY A 290 -21.31 1.39 4.28
CA GLY A 290 -21.75 2.09 5.50
C GLY A 290 -20.77 2.11 6.69
N ILE A 291 -19.62 1.43 6.61
CA ILE A 291 -18.60 1.26 7.66
C ILE A 291 -17.27 1.81 7.15
N ASN A 292 -17.00 3.05 7.51
CA ASN A 292 -16.06 3.92 6.79
C ASN A 292 -14.69 3.97 7.50
N ASP A 293 -14.22 2.81 7.95
CA ASP A 293 -13.10 2.69 8.89
C ASP A 293 -11.75 2.88 8.18
N ASN A 294 -11.56 2.20 7.04
CA ASN A 294 -10.39 2.35 6.17
C ASN A 294 -10.10 3.79 5.71
N ARG A 295 -11.05 4.72 5.83
CA ARG A 295 -10.81 6.15 5.56
C ARG A 295 -9.78 6.75 6.51
N ALA A 296 -9.56 6.14 7.68
CA ALA A 296 -8.48 6.47 8.59
C ALA A 296 -7.10 6.34 7.92
N TYR A 297 -6.92 5.43 6.95
CA TYR A 297 -5.65 5.20 6.26
C TYR A 297 -5.32 6.25 5.16
N LEU A 298 -6.29 7.06 4.73
CA LEU A 298 -6.12 8.06 3.68
C LEU A 298 -5.03 9.14 3.92
N PRO A 299 -4.67 9.55 5.17
CA PRO A 299 -3.53 10.41 5.48
C PRO A 299 -2.16 9.77 5.20
N TYR A 300 -2.08 8.43 5.16
CA TYR A 300 -0.83 7.69 5.04
C TYR A 300 -0.52 7.25 3.61
N GLY A 301 -1.48 7.35 2.68
CA GLY A 301 -1.35 6.94 1.29
C GLY A 301 -1.29 8.06 0.23
N PRO A 302 -1.37 7.72 -1.07
CA PRO A 302 -1.17 8.64 -2.20
C PRO A 302 -2.19 9.79 -2.32
N LEU A 303 -3.29 9.77 -1.57
CA LEU A 303 -4.21 10.91 -1.47
C LEU A 303 -3.58 12.06 -0.67
N ALA A 304 -2.93 11.78 0.45
CA ALA A 304 -2.28 12.78 1.29
C ALA A 304 -0.78 12.96 0.99
N LYS A 305 -0.10 11.90 0.54
CA LYS A 305 1.33 11.88 0.17
C LYS A 305 1.55 11.60 -1.34
N PRO A 306 1.20 12.50 -2.29
CA PRO A 306 1.20 12.15 -3.72
C PRO A 306 2.57 11.84 -4.36
N ASN A 307 3.68 12.09 -3.66
CA ASN A 307 5.04 11.72 -4.08
C ASN A 307 5.52 10.40 -3.46
N GLN A 308 4.71 9.72 -2.67
CA GLN A 308 4.96 8.32 -2.31
C GLN A 308 4.87 7.46 -3.57
N ALA A 309 5.65 6.39 -3.63
CA ALA A 309 5.43 5.36 -4.64
C ALA A 309 4.11 4.64 -4.37
N LEU A 310 3.47 4.11 -5.42
CA LEU A 310 2.22 3.38 -5.28
C LEU A 310 2.43 2.06 -4.52
N ASP A 311 3.57 1.41 -4.73
CA ASP A 311 3.96 0.10 -4.21
C ASP A 311 4.79 0.17 -2.92
N ALA A 312 4.78 1.31 -2.21
CA ALA A 312 5.55 1.49 -1.00
C ALA A 312 4.99 0.66 0.18
N PHE A 313 5.79 -0.28 0.67
CA PHE A 313 5.52 -1.17 1.80
C PHE A 313 6.49 -0.88 2.96
N THR A 314 6.47 0.36 3.46
CA THR A 314 7.32 0.78 4.61
C THR A 314 6.67 0.50 5.96
N GLN A 315 5.45 0.98 6.17
CA GLN A 315 4.66 0.79 7.39
C GLN A 315 3.17 0.76 6.96
N ILE A 316 2.37 1.70 7.45
CA ILE A 316 0.93 1.88 7.17
C ILE A 316 0.63 2.46 5.76
N GLU A 317 1.65 2.73 4.94
CA GLU A 317 1.51 3.19 3.54
C GLU A 317 0.58 2.34 2.63
N PRO A 318 0.61 0.99 2.65
CA PRO A 318 -0.20 0.12 1.80
C PRO A 318 -1.70 0.26 2.07
N TYR A 319 -2.09 0.30 3.34
CA TYR A 319 -3.47 0.55 3.74
C TYR A 319 -3.97 1.83 3.09
N GLY A 320 -3.20 2.93 3.20
CA GLY A 320 -3.54 4.21 2.55
C GLY A 320 -3.60 4.17 1.01
N THR A 321 -3.05 3.14 0.36
CA THR A 321 -3.08 2.92 -1.09
C THR A 321 -4.40 2.31 -1.59
N TRP A 322 -5.30 1.82 -0.72
CA TRP A 322 -6.61 1.28 -1.12
C TRP A 322 -7.41 2.21 -2.06
N ILE A 323 -7.25 3.52 -1.87
CA ILE A 323 -7.89 4.58 -2.69
C ILE A 323 -7.50 4.51 -4.18
N PHE A 324 -6.36 3.91 -4.54
CA PHE A 324 -6.00 3.63 -5.94
C PHE A 324 -6.86 2.50 -6.53
N PHE A 325 -7.17 1.47 -5.75
CA PHE A 325 -8.06 0.40 -6.19
C PHE A 325 -9.52 0.88 -6.25
N ARG A 326 -9.97 1.73 -5.32
CA ARG A 326 -11.27 2.45 -5.46
C ARG A 326 -11.29 3.33 -6.71
N TYR A 327 -10.21 4.07 -7.02
CA TYR A 327 -10.06 4.78 -8.30
C TYR A 327 -10.21 3.85 -9.51
N LEU A 328 -9.52 2.71 -9.52
CA LEU A 328 -9.62 1.75 -10.63
C LEU A 328 -11.02 1.16 -10.75
N SER A 329 -11.67 0.84 -9.64
CA SER A 329 -13.04 0.32 -9.59
C SER A 329 -14.05 1.30 -10.17
N GLU A 330 -14.06 2.55 -9.72
CA GLU A 330 -14.94 3.60 -10.29
C GLU A 330 -14.59 3.91 -11.76
N ARG A 331 -13.30 3.85 -12.12
CA ARG A 331 -12.82 4.09 -13.48
C ARG A 331 -13.18 2.95 -14.44
N TYR A 332 -13.32 1.72 -13.96
CA TYR A 332 -13.65 0.51 -14.72
C TYR A 332 -14.81 -0.26 -14.05
N PRO A 333 -16.03 0.32 -14.00
CA PRO A 333 -17.13 -0.10 -13.10
C PRO A 333 -17.90 -1.35 -13.58
N THR A 334 -17.20 -2.30 -14.19
CA THR A 334 -17.74 -3.64 -14.43
C THR A 334 -17.63 -4.41 -13.12
N SER A 335 -18.76 -4.88 -12.58
CA SER A 335 -18.81 -5.65 -11.35
C SER A 335 -19.52 -6.99 -11.54
N VAL A 336 -19.25 -7.95 -10.65
CA VAL A 336 -19.95 -9.24 -10.57
C VAL A 336 -20.30 -9.48 -9.10
N ALA A 337 -21.56 -9.80 -8.82
CA ALA A 337 -22.09 -10.06 -7.49
C ALA A 337 -21.84 -8.96 -6.43
N GLY A 338 -21.73 -7.70 -6.87
CA GLY A 338 -21.43 -6.53 -6.04
C GLY A 338 -20.02 -5.98 -6.29
N LEU A 339 -19.02 -6.86 -6.37
CA LEU A 339 -17.61 -6.46 -6.44
C LEU A 339 -17.15 -6.05 -7.85
N PRO A 340 -16.42 -4.92 -8.00
CA PRO A 340 -15.70 -4.56 -9.22
C PRO A 340 -14.73 -5.66 -9.66
N THR A 341 -14.67 -5.94 -10.96
CA THR A 341 -13.83 -7.03 -11.47
C THR A 341 -12.37 -6.66 -11.63
N ILE A 342 -12.01 -5.37 -11.62
CA ILE A 342 -10.64 -4.94 -11.94
C ILE A 342 -9.60 -5.55 -10.99
N VAL A 343 -9.89 -5.60 -9.68
CA VAL A 343 -8.99 -6.21 -8.68
C VAL A 343 -8.88 -7.72 -8.88
N ARG A 344 -10.01 -8.42 -9.07
CA ARG A 344 -10.06 -9.85 -9.44
C ARG A 344 -9.28 -10.17 -10.70
N ASP A 345 -9.38 -9.31 -11.72
CA ASP A 345 -8.74 -9.50 -13.02
C ASP A 345 -7.23 -9.16 -12.98
N ILE A 346 -6.77 -8.40 -11.99
CA ILE A 346 -5.35 -8.27 -11.61
C ILE A 346 -4.87 -9.53 -10.90
N TRP A 347 -5.53 -9.98 -9.81
CA TRP A 347 -5.14 -11.20 -9.07
C TRP A 347 -5.08 -12.45 -9.96
N ARG A 348 -5.92 -12.55 -11.00
CA ARG A 348 -5.88 -13.60 -12.04
C ARG A 348 -4.68 -13.55 -13.01
N ARG A 349 -3.77 -12.59 -12.85
CA ARG A 349 -2.51 -12.48 -13.60
C ARG A 349 -1.29 -12.78 -12.74
N LEU A 350 -1.46 -12.61 -11.43
CA LEU A 350 -0.55 -13.03 -10.37
C LEU A 350 -0.72 -14.54 -10.10
N ASP A 351 -1.88 -15.10 -10.46
CA ASP A 351 -2.18 -16.53 -10.56
C ASP A 351 -1.17 -17.29 -11.43
N ASP A 352 -0.13 -17.85 -10.80
CA ASP A 352 0.92 -18.63 -11.45
C ASP A 352 0.42 -20.01 -11.96
N GLY A 353 -0.71 -20.47 -11.43
CA GLY A 353 -1.30 -21.79 -11.69
C GLY A 353 -0.88 -22.90 -10.72
N GLY A 354 -0.15 -22.60 -9.64
CA GLY A 354 0.32 -23.56 -8.63
C GLY A 354 1.58 -24.33 -9.05
N SER A 355 2.53 -23.64 -9.67
CA SER A 355 3.78 -24.16 -10.26
C SER A 355 5.05 -23.59 -9.62
N GLY A 356 5.03 -22.38 -9.06
CA GLY A 356 6.22 -21.66 -8.58
C GLY A 356 7.08 -21.02 -9.68
N ASP A 357 6.76 -21.25 -10.96
CA ASP A 357 7.60 -20.87 -12.11
C ASP A 357 7.30 -19.45 -12.67
N ALA A 358 6.16 -18.84 -12.32
CA ALA A 358 5.73 -17.58 -12.93
C ALA A 358 6.17 -16.34 -12.11
N ASN A 359 7.31 -15.76 -12.48
CA ASN A 359 7.88 -14.53 -11.89
C ASN A 359 7.06 -13.24 -12.22
N THR A 360 5.73 -13.27 -12.01
CA THR A 360 4.80 -12.18 -12.35
C THR A 360 4.45 -11.36 -11.10
N TYR A 361 5.43 -10.64 -10.57
CA TYR A 361 5.24 -9.74 -9.42
C TYR A 361 4.09 -8.75 -9.60
N SER A 362 3.43 -8.38 -8.49
CA SER A 362 2.24 -7.53 -8.37
C SER A 362 2.05 -6.45 -9.47
N LEU A 363 3.06 -5.62 -9.68
CA LEU A 363 3.01 -4.51 -10.63
C LEU A 363 2.91 -4.97 -12.09
N GLN A 364 3.53 -6.11 -12.45
CA GLN A 364 3.44 -6.67 -13.80
C GLN A 364 2.00 -7.12 -14.09
N GLY A 365 1.34 -7.80 -13.14
CA GLY A 365 -0.08 -8.15 -13.26
C GLY A 365 -1.00 -6.92 -13.36
N LEU A 366 -0.73 -5.87 -12.58
CA LEU A 366 -1.43 -4.58 -12.69
C LEU A 366 -1.21 -3.92 -14.07
N VAL A 367 0.04 -3.86 -14.54
CA VAL A 367 0.40 -3.29 -15.85
C VAL A 367 -0.29 -4.04 -16.99
N ASP A 368 -0.32 -5.36 -16.94
CA ASP A 368 -0.91 -6.20 -17.99
C ASP A 368 -2.45 -6.15 -17.99
N GLU A 369 -3.10 -5.97 -16.83
CA GLU A 369 -4.54 -5.69 -16.81
C GLU A 369 -4.85 -4.30 -17.36
N LEU A 370 -4.07 -3.29 -17.01
CA LEU A 370 -4.19 -1.96 -17.60
C LEU A 370 -3.94 -1.96 -19.11
N ALA A 371 -3.00 -2.76 -19.60
CA ALA A 371 -2.79 -2.99 -21.04
C ALA A 371 -4.02 -3.65 -21.69
N ALA A 372 -4.63 -4.65 -21.04
CA ALA A 372 -5.86 -5.30 -21.52
C ALA A 372 -7.09 -4.37 -21.51
N LYS A 373 -7.17 -3.41 -20.58
CA LYS A 373 -8.14 -2.29 -20.64
C LYS A 373 -7.79 -1.20 -21.67
N GLY A 374 -6.73 -1.38 -22.48
CA GLY A 374 -6.31 -0.44 -23.52
C GLY A 374 -5.64 0.83 -23.00
N THR A 375 -4.93 0.76 -21.87
CA THR A 375 -4.24 1.89 -21.25
C THR A 375 -2.85 1.49 -20.71
N ASN A 376 -2.25 2.30 -19.84
CA ASN A 376 -1.00 2.00 -19.14
C ASN A 376 -1.00 2.68 -17.75
N ILE A 377 -0.12 2.18 -16.86
CA ILE A 377 -0.01 2.67 -15.48
C ILE A 377 0.25 4.17 -15.42
N SER A 378 1.13 4.72 -16.26
CA SER A 378 1.45 6.16 -16.32
C SER A 378 0.20 7.03 -16.56
N THR A 379 -0.64 6.63 -17.52
CA THR A 379 -1.88 7.34 -17.86
C THR A 379 -2.91 7.25 -16.74
N GLN A 380 -3.00 6.09 -16.07
CA GLN A 380 -3.87 5.92 -14.90
C GLN A 380 -3.36 6.74 -13.72
N LEU A 381 -2.08 6.66 -13.39
CA LEU A 381 -1.42 7.37 -12.30
C LEU A 381 -1.54 8.90 -12.45
N ALA A 382 -1.36 9.45 -13.66
CA ALA A 382 -1.59 10.88 -13.93
C ALA A 382 -3.08 11.29 -13.83
N THR A 383 -4.00 10.36 -14.07
CA THR A 383 -5.45 10.58 -13.94
C THR A 383 -5.89 10.47 -12.47
N PHE A 384 -5.41 9.47 -11.74
CA PHE A 384 -5.54 9.29 -10.29
C PHE A 384 -5.01 10.50 -9.51
N GLY A 385 -3.80 10.99 -9.81
CA GLY A 385 -3.29 12.23 -9.22
C GLY A 385 -4.16 13.47 -9.51
N MET A 386 -4.93 13.46 -10.60
CA MET A 386 -5.92 14.51 -10.93
C MET A 386 -7.25 14.30 -10.18
N TRP A 387 -7.69 13.06 -9.94
CA TRP A 387 -8.82 12.69 -9.07
C TRP A 387 -8.53 13.02 -7.59
N ASN A 388 -7.36 12.65 -7.06
CA ASN A 388 -6.95 12.98 -5.69
C ASN A 388 -6.93 14.49 -5.44
N ARG A 389 -6.65 15.29 -6.49
CA ARG A 389 -6.73 16.77 -6.47
C ARG A 389 -8.16 17.35 -6.59
N ARG A 390 -9.17 16.51 -6.89
CA ARG A 390 -10.62 16.79 -7.05
C ARG A 390 -11.43 15.60 -6.49
N PRO A 391 -11.40 15.35 -5.18
CA PRO A 391 -11.95 14.11 -4.62
C PRO A 391 -13.42 13.89 -4.96
N LEU A 392 -14.22 14.94 -5.18
CA LEU A 392 -15.59 14.92 -5.73
C LEU A 392 -15.73 14.30 -7.17
N LEU A 393 -14.74 13.54 -7.63
CA LEU A 393 -14.84 12.63 -8.77
C LEU A 393 -15.05 11.16 -8.32
N TYR A 394 -14.59 10.81 -7.11
CA TYR A 394 -15.02 9.63 -6.36
C TYR A 394 -16.46 9.80 -5.88
N GLU A 395 -17.23 8.72 -5.77
CA GLU A 395 -18.59 8.73 -5.19
C GLU A 395 -18.59 9.30 -3.76
N GLU A 396 -17.79 8.68 -2.90
CA GLU A 396 -17.46 9.05 -1.52
C GLU A 396 -16.83 10.44 -1.36
N GLY A 397 -16.44 11.07 -2.47
CA GLY A 397 -15.48 12.18 -2.57
C GLY A 397 -15.77 13.47 -1.81
N SER A 398 -16.91 13.54 -1.12
CA SER A 398 -17.26 14.60 -0.18
C SER A 398 -16.58 14.45 1.20
N ALA A 399 -16.24 13.23 1.61
CA ALA A 399 -15.50 12.95 2.85
C ALA A 399 -13.98 13.17 2.70
N TYR A 400 -13.45 12.96 1.49
CA TYR A 400 -12.02 12.91 1.22
C TYR A 400 -11.38 14.31 1.12
N ARG A 401 -10.20 14.49 1.73
CA ARG A 401 -9.43 15.74 1.64
C ARG A 401 -8.70 15.82 0.29
N PRO A 402 -8.77 16.94 -0.47
CA PRO A 402 -8.05 17.08 -1.72
C PRO A 402 -6.52 17.08 -1.52
N ALA A 403 -5.81 16.27 -2.29
CA ALA A 403 -4.36 16.10 -2.25
C ALA A 403 -3.58 17.43 -2.27
N PRO A 404 -2.39 17.51 -1.64
CA PRO A 404 -1.59 18.72 -1.64
C PRO A 404 -1.08 19.10 -3.04
N LEU A 405 -0.87 20.40 -3.26
CA LEU A 405 -0.15 20.93 -4.41
C LEU A 405 1.34 21.00 -4.09
N ARG A 406 2.21 20.49 -4.98
CA ARG A 406 3.68 20.63 -4.80
C ARG A 406 4.11 22.09 -4.82
N LYS A 407 3.49 22.92 -5.67
CA LYS A 407 3.59 24.38 -5.57
C LYS A 407 2.44 25.11 -6.29
N THR A 408 2.21 26.35 -5.88
CA THR A 408 1.44 27.33 -6.64
C THR A 408 2.36 28.48 -7.08
N TYR A 409 2.19 28.95 -8.33
CA TYR A 409 2.89 30.11 -8.89
C TYR A 409 1.89 31.12 -9.45
N THR A 410 2.06 32.40 -9.12
CA THR A 410 1.25 33.50 -9.65
C THR A 410 1.96 34.15 -10.84
N MET A 411 1.38 34.05 -12.03
CA MET A 411 1.90 34.70 -13.24
C MET A 411 1.55 36.20 -13.20
N THR A 412 2.51 37.09 -13.54
CA THR A 412 2.30 38.55 -13.50
C THR A 412 2.84 39.23 -14.77
N SER A 413 2.55 40.53 -14.94
CA SER A 413 3.08 41.32 -16.07
C SER A 413 4.61 41.42 -16.09
N SER A 414 5.27 41.31 -14.94
CA SER A 414 6.74 41.26 -14.80
C SER A 414 7.30 39.83 -14.80
N ALA A 415 6.54 38.86 -14.26
CA ALA A 415 6.88 37.44 -14.26
C ALA A 415 6.01 36.68 -15.29
N ARG A 416 6.23 36.96 -16.58
CA ARG A 416 5.48 36.35 -17.70
C ARG A 416 5.93 34.93 -18.07
N THR A 417 7.08 34.49 -17.57
CA THR A 417 7.64 33.15 -17.80
C THR A 417 8.04 32.53 -16.47
N ARG A 418 7.78 31.23 -16.31
CA ARG A 418 8.26 30.39 -15.20
C ARG A 418 8.86 29.10 -15.78
N SER A 419 9.93 28.62 -15.17
CA SER A 419 10.36 27.23 -15.30
C SER A 419 10.45 26.62 -13.90
N VAL A 420 10.21 25.32 -13.81
CA VAL A 420 10.14 24.54 -12.57
C VAL A 420 10.78 23.19 -12.85
N GLY A 421 12.01 22.98 -12.41
CA GLY A 421 12.62 21.65 -12.36
C GLY A 421 12.08 20.85 -11.17
N PHE A 422 11.98 19.53 -11.31
CA PHE A 422 11.54 18.62 -10.26
C PHE A 422 12.01 17.18 -10.50
N SER A 423 11.94 16.38 -9.45
CA SER A 423 11.96 14.92 -9.46
C SER A 423 10.64 14.38 -8.88
N LEU A 424 10.28 13.17 -9.28
CA LEU A 424 9.25 12.34 -8.66
C LEU A 424 9.88 10.99 -8.30
N THR A 425 9.39 10.34 -7.25
CA THR A 425 9.64 8.91 -6.98
C THR A 425 9.09 8.05 -8.13
N HIS A 426 9.45 6.77 -8.25
CA HIS A 426 8.73 5.86 -9.15
C HIS A 426 7.28 5.69 -8.67
N LEU A 427 6.40 5.25 -9.57
CA LEU A 427 4.94 5.16 -9.40
C LEU A 427 4.25 6.34 -8.68
N ALA A 428 4.81 7.54 -8.76
CA ALA A 428 4.37 8.71 -7.99
C ALA A 428 3.88 9.89 -8.86
N THR A 429 3.28 10.90 -8.22
CA THR A 429 2.69 12.07 -8.89
C THR A 429 3.13 13.43 -8.33
N GLY A 430 2.87 14.49 -9.09
CA GLY A 430 3.03 15.87 -8.63
C GLY A 430 2.08 16.81 -9.34
N THR A 431 1.37 17.67 -8.60
CA THR A 431 0.52 18.71 -9.19
C THR A 431 1.02 20.12 -8.87
N TYR A 432 1.19 20.92 -9.92
CA TYR A 432 1.63 22.31 -9.87
C TYR A 432 0.51 23.24 -10.37
N ARG A 433 0.18 24.28 -9.60
CA ARG A 433 -0.87 25.25 -9.94
C ARG A 433 -0.28 26.58 -10.43
N PHE A 434 -0.84 27.11 -11.51
CA PHE A 434 -0.48 28.41 -12.10
C PHE A 434 -1.71 29.33 -12.07
N THR A 435 -1.64 30.42 -11.31
CA THR A 435 -2.73 31.39 -11.12
C THR A 435 -2.44 32.69 -11.87
N ARG A 436 -3.48 33.52 -12.07
CA ARG A 436 -3.37 34.84 -12.69
C ARG A 436 -3.26 35.94 -11.63
N GLY A 437 -2.14 36.68 -11.65
CA GLY A 437 -1.95 37.87 -10.81
C GLY A 437 -2.80 39.06 -11.23
N SER A 438 -2.94 40.02 -10.31
CA SER A 438 -3.57 41.32 -10.59
C SER A 438 -2.81 42.08 -11.69
N GLY A 439 -3.54 42.83 -12.52
CA GLY A 439 -2.96 43.64 -13.60
C GLY A 439 -2.33 42.87 -14.78
N LEU A 440 -2.25 41.53 -14.73
CA LEU A 440 -1.76 40.74 -15.86
C LEU A 440 -2.76 40.79 -17.02
N VAL A 441 -2.53 41.65 -18.00
CA VAL A 441 -3.21 41.61 -19.30
C VAL A 441 -2.56 40.51 -20.14
N THR A 442 -3.35 39.50 -20.47
CA THR A 442 -2.96 38.34 -21.28
C THR A 442 -4.23 37.62 -21.75
N SER A 443 -4.15 36.97 -22.91
CA SER A 443 -5.20 36.12 -23.47
C SER A 443 -4.86 34.63 -23.36
N LYS A 444 -3.56 34.27 -23.44
CA LYS A 444 -3.09 32.90 -23.66
C LYS A 444 -1.96 32.51 -22.70
N VAL A 445 -1.93 31.24 -22.31
CA VAL A 445 -0.75 30.62 -21.70
C VAL A 445 -0.31 29.39 -22.49
N THR A 446 1.00 29.23 -22.64
CA THR A 446 1.63 28.01 -23.15
C THR A 446 2.29 27.28 -21.99
N VAL A 447 2.01 25.98 -21.86
CA VAL A 447 2.68 25.05 -20.94
C VAL A 447 3.56 24.14 -21.79
N GLY A 448 4.87 24.17 -21.55
CA GLY A 448 5.84 23.24 -22.13
C GLY A 448 6.29 22.23 -21.08
N LEU A 449 6.24 20.94 -21.42
CA LEU A 449 6.67 19.83 -20.57
C LEU A 449 7.95 19.21 -21.14
N ASN A 450 8.89 18.88 -20.26
CA ASN A 450 10.03 18.02 -20.54
C ASN A 450 10.09 16.99 -19.38
N LEU A 451 9.58 15.78 -19.62
CA LEU A 451 9.45 14.74 -18.59
C LEU A 451 10.46 13.61 -18.84
N ASN A 452 10.37 12.53 -18.08
CA ASN A 452 10.95 11.24 -18.50
C ASN A 452 10.39 10.82 -19.87
N THR A 453 11.04 9.90 -20.60
CA THR A 453 10.48 9.42 -21.88
C THR A 453 9.20 8.60 -21.64
N LEU A 454 8.40 8.38 -22.69
CA LEU A 454 7.23 7.49 -22.60
C LEU A 454 7.61 6.04 -22.26
N SER A 455 8.80 5.59 -22.65
CA SER A 455 9.33 4.26 -22.28
C SER A 455 9.81 4.16 -20.83
N ILE A 456 9.96 5.30 -20.15
CA ILE A 456 10.24 5.42 -18.70
C ILE A 456 8.96 5.88 -17.96
N GLY A 457 7.79 5.82 -18.62
CA GLY A 457 6.49 5.96 -17.99
C GLY A 457 6.05 7.38 -17.64
N ALA A 458 6.49 8.40 -18.37
CA ALA A 458 5.95 9.74 -18.18
C ALA A 458 4.50 9.89 -18.65
N ALA A 459 3.70 10.60 -17.86
CA ALA A 459 2.37 11.06 -18.27
C ALA A 459 2.01 12.41 -17.62
N ALA A 460 1.07 13.13 -18.22
CA ALA A 460 0.57 14.39 -17.68
C ALA A 460 -0.91 14.62 -17.96
N VAL A 461 -1.59 15.27 -17.01
CA VAL A 461 -2.96 15.76 -17.12
C VAL A 461 -2.97 17.25 -16.78
N ILE A 462 -3.45 18.08 -17.72
CA ILE A 462 -3.66 19.51 -17.46
C ILE A 462 -5.14 19.76 -17.19
N THR A 463 -5.41 20.53 -16.15
CA THR A 463 -6.75 20.98 -15.79
C THR A 463 -6.86 22.50 -15.83
N VAL A 464 -7.88 23.02 -16.51
CA VAL A 464 -8.20 24.44 -16.51
C VAL A 464 -9.47 24.70 -15.69
N LYS A 465 -9.39 25.60 -14.70
CA LYS A 465 -10.57 26.12 -13.99
C LYS A 465 -10.89 27.52 -14.46
N ARG A 466 -12.16 27.74 -14.78
CA ARG A 466 -12.72 29.06 -15.10
C ARG A 466 -13.77 29.46 -14.07
N ARG A 467 -13.93 30.77 -13.91
CA ARG A 467 -14.96 31.38 -13.06
C ARG A 467 -16.34 30.87 -13.46
N ASN A 468 -17.10 30.45 -12.46
CA ASN A 468 -18.47 29.94 -12.59
C ASN A 468 -18.59 28.71 -13.53
N GLN A 469 -17.52 27.94 -13.73
CA GLN A 469 -17.51 26.71 -14.53
C GLN A 469 -16.86 25.56 -13.75
N GLY A 470 -17.15 24.32 -14.15
CA GLY A 470 -16.40 23.14 -13.69
C GLY A 470 -14.92 23.22 -14.09
N ALA A 471 -14.07 22.47 -13.40
CA ALA A 471 -12.68 22.29 -13.81
C ALA A 471 -12.62 21.27 -14.96
N VAL A 472 -11.92 21.59 -16.05
CA VAL A 472 -11.86 20.74 -17.25
C VAL A 472 -10.47 20.14 -17.40
N SER A 473 -10.37 18.84 -17.15
CA SER A 473 -9.14 18.04 -17.20
C SER A 473 -8.94 17.39 -18.56
N ARG A 474 -7.69 17.32 -19.05
CA ARG A 474 -7.30 16.63 -20.30
C ARG A 474 -5.92 15.99 -20.13
N VAL A 475 -5.79 14.72 -20.50
CA VAL A 475 -4.48 14.07 -20.71
C VAL A 475 -3.73 14.85 -21.80
N VAL A 476 -2.43 15.05 -21.61
CA VAL A 476 -1.56 15.75 -22.55
C VAL A 476 -0.86 14.73 -23.45
N PRO A 477 -1.03 14.78 -24.78
CA PRO A 477 -0.20 14.00 -25.69
C PRO A 477 1.26 14.46 -25.60
N LEU A 478 2.16 13.53 -25.28
CA LEU A 478 3.61 13.73 -25.23
C LEU A 478 4.26 13.16 -26.50
N THR A 479 5.48 13.60 -26.85
CA THR A 479 6.36 12.86 -27.77
C THR A 479 6.92 11.62 -27.08
N SER A 480 7.58 10.73 -27.84
CA SER A 480 8.42 9.64 -27.32
C SER A 480 9.31 10.07 -26.16
N ASP A 481 9.85 11.28 -26.26
CA ASP A 481 10.87 11.87 -25.39
C ASP A 481 10.24 12.63 -24.20
N GLY A 482 8.97 12.36 -23.87
CA GLY A 482 8.28 12.98 -22.73
C GLY A 482 7.92 14.46 -22.92
N ASN A 483 8.13 15.00 -24.11
CA ASN A 483 8.04 16.43 -24.37
C ASN A 483 6.66 16.83 -24.89
N ALA A 484 6.17 18.02 -24.51
CA ALA A 484 4.94 18.59 -25.05
C ALA A 484 4.96 20.12 -25.01
N SER A 485 4.14 20.76 -25.87
CA SER A 485 3.91 22.22 -25.83
C SER A 485 2.45 22.51 -26.17
N VAL A 486 1.67 22.81 -25.14
CA VAL A 486 0.21 22.95 -25.22
C VAL A 486 -0.26 24.32 -24.75
N SER A 487 -1.38 24.79 -25.30
CA SER A 487 -1.82 26.19 -25.20
C SER A 487 -3.26 26.30 -24.72
N TYR A 488 -3.51 27.18 -23.75
CA TYR A 488 -4.83 27.35 -23.13
C TYR A 488 -5.26 28.81 -23.04
N ALA A 489 -6.59 28.99 -22.98
CA ALA A 489 -7.24 30.21 -22.52
C ALA A 489 -6.66 30.68 -21.16
N PHE A 490 -6.15 31.91 -21.05
CA PHE A 490 -5.68 32.48 -19.78
C PHE A 490 -6.19 33.90 -19.52
N GLY A 491 -7.35 34.23 -20.11
CA GLY A 491 -8.08 35.49 -19.91
C GLY A 491 -8.58 35.71 -18.47
N SER A 492 -9.25 36.83 -18.22
CA SER A 492 -9.78 37.23 -16.90
C SER A 492 -10.78 36.24 -16.29
N THR A 493 -11.34 35.35 -17.10
CA THR A 493 -12.23 34.25 -16.69
C THR A 493 -11.50 33.02 -16.18
N THR A 494 -10.17 32.92 -16.32
CA THR A 494 -9.39 31.76 -15.85
C THR A 494 -8.92 32.01 -14.41
N GLU A 495 -9.23 31.09 -13.50
CA GLU A 495 -8.79 31.16 -12.10
C GLU A 495 -7.38 30.58 -11.96
N TRP A 496 -7.21 29.36 -12.46
CA TRP A 496 -5.97 28.62 -12.43
C TRP A 496 -5.90 27.56 -13.52
N ILE A 497 -4.66 27.17 -13.84
CA ILE A 497 -4.35 25.91 -14.52
C ILE A 497 -3.56 25.04 -13.55
N GLU A 498 -3.92 23.76 -13.43
CA GLU A 498 -3.10 22.75 -12.77
C GLU A 498 -2.44 21.86 -13.81
N VAL A 499 -1.17 21.54 -13.59
CA VAL A 499 -0.40 20.54 -14.34
C VAL A 499 -0.11 19.41 -13.37
N THR A 500 -0.81 18.30 -13.53
CA THR A 500 -0.51 17.03 -12.86
C THR A 500 0.45 16.24 -13.75
N VAL A 501 1.57 15.80 -13.19
CA VAL A 501 2.56 14.93 -13.83
C VAL A 501 2.68 13.64 -13.03
N ALA A 502 3.00 12.54 -13.71
CA ALA A 502 3.25 11.24 -13.11
C ALA A 502 4.56 10.64 -13.63
N ASN A 503 5.22 9.90 -12.75
CA ASN A 503 6.37 9.05 -13.08
C ASN A 503 5.94 7.59 -12.90
N GLY A 504 5.28 7.03 -13.92
CA GLY A 504 4.88 5.63 -13.94
C GLY A 504 6.00 4.72 -14.41
N ASP A 505 7.21 4.90 -13.87
CA ASP A 505 8.35 4.01 -14.10
C ASP A 505 8.09 2.68 -13.38
N THR A 506 8.35 1.56 -14.06
CA THR A 506 8.01 0.20 -13.63
C THR A 506 9.22 -0.75 -13.70
N ARG A 507 10.43 -0.20 -13.69
CA ARG A 507 11.67 -0.97 -13.84
C ARG A 507 12.30 -1.19 -12.46
N TYR A 508 12.57 -2.43 -12.14
CA TYR A 508 13.15 -2.85 -10.87
C TYR A 508 14.40 -3.68 -11.12
N ASN A 509 15.31 -3.68 -10.15
CA ASN A 509 16.29 -4.72 -9.98
C ASN A 509 15.74 -5.71 -8.93
N CYS A 510 14.96 -6.69 -9.38
CA CYS A 510 14.49 -7.78 -8.52
C CYS A 510 15.67 -8.70 -8.20
N GLY A 511 15.83 -9.10 -6.93
CA GLY A 511 16.97 -9.91 -6.46
C GLY A 511 18.20 -9.10 -6.04
N ASP A 512 18.32 -7.82 -6.44
CA ASP A 512 19.21 -6.85 -5.77
C ASP A 512 18.51 -6.36 -4.49
N MET A 513 18.44 -7.23 -3.47
CA MET A 513 18.02 -6.86 -2.11
C MET A 513 19.02 -5.85 -1.57
N ALA A 514 18.56 -4.72 -1.05
CA ALA A 514 19.45 -3.65 -0.58
C ALA A 514 20.02 -3.95 0.82
N ASP A 515 21.32 -3.71 0.98
CA ASP A 515 22.21 -3.98 2.13
C ASP A 515 21.81 -3.28 3.47
N ASP A 516 20.63 -2.65 3.54
CA ASP A 516 20.17 -1.86 4.69
C ASP A 516 18.64 -1.85 4.90
N GLN A 517 18.04 -2.98 5.28
CA GLN A 517 16.62 -3.10 5.72
C GLN A 517 15.54 -2.74 4.66
N GLN A 518 15.93 -2.42 3.42
CA GLN A 518 15.00 -1.97 2.38
C GLN A 518 14.37 -3.13 1.55
N SER A 519 14.70 -4.38 1.87
CA SER A 519 14.34 -5.61 1.12
C SER A 519 12.85 -5.77 0.82
N TYR A 520 11.96 -5.38 1.75
CA TYR A 520 10.51 -5.62 1.64
C TYR A 520 9.72 -4.43 1.10
N LEU A 521 10.37 -3.30 0.80
CA LEU A 521 9.70 -2.00 0.67
C LEU A 521 8.92 -1.76 -0.63
N TYR A 522 9.11 -2.60 -1.65
CA TYR A 522 8.58 -2.38 -3.01
C TYR A 522 8.28 -3.70 -3.72
N THR A 523 7.68 -3.57 -4.91
CA THR A 523 7.47 -4.65 -5.88
C THR A 523 8.69 -5.57 -6.04
N CYS A 524 8.47 -6.88 -6.16
CA CYS A 524 9.44 -7.95 -6.34
C CYS A 524 10.58 -8.01 -5.31
N GLN A 525 10.37 -7.48 -4.09
CA GLN A 525 11.40 -7.29 -3.06
C GLN A 525 12.66 -6.58 -3.62
N GLY A 526 12.46 -5.74 -4.64
CA GLY A 526 13.53 -5.27 -5.53
C GLY A 526 13.74 -3.77 -5.48
N THR A 527 14.96 -3.32 -5.80
CA THR A 527 15.28 -1.89 -5.84
C THR A 527 14.65 -1.24 -7.09
N PRO A 528 13.76 -0.23 -6.96
CA PRO A 528 13.20 0.49 -8.10
C PRO A 528 14.28 1.33 -8.80
N GLN A 529 14.41 1.19 -10.12
CA GLN A 529 15.39 1.95 -10.90
C GLN A 529 15.03 3.44 -10.89
N GLN A 530 15.96 4.32 -10.48
CA GLN A 530 15.68 5.75 -10.32
C GLN A 530 15.40 6.48 -11.65
N GLY A 531 14.15 6.44 -12.10
CA GLY A 531 13.60 7.24 -13.19
C GLY A 531 13.49 8.72 -12.86
N SER A 532 14.61 9.42 -12.70
CA SER A 532 14.61 10.88 -12.52
C SER A 532 15.79 11.58 -13.21
N SER A 533 15.76 11.58 -14.53
CA SER A 533 16.39 12.67 -15.31
C SER A 533 15.78 14.04 -14.91
N SER A 534 16.42 15.15 -15.26
CA SER A 534 15.97 16.49 -14.84
C SER A 534 14.67 16.92 -15.55
N GLN A 535 13.52 16.59 -14.96
CA GLN A 535 12.19 16.92 -15.48
C GLN A 535 11.84 18.39 -15.21
N ALA A 536 11.09 19.01 -16.12
CA ALA A 536 10.70 20.41 -16.02
C ALA A 536 9.31 20.74 -16.57
N ILE A 537 8.59 21.61 -15.85
CA ILE A 537 7.40 22.32 -16.33
C ILE A 537 7.78 23.77 -16.61
N SER A 538 7.60 24.20 -17.85
CA SER A 538 7.75 25.59 -18.30
C SER A 538 6.38 26.20 -18.60
N VAL A 539 6.18 27.46 -18.24
CA VAL A 539 4.91 28.19 -18.42
C VAL A 539 5.19 29.61 -18.90
N LYS A 540 4.57 30.01 -20.01
CA LYS A 540 4.73 31.34 -20.62
C LYS A 540 3.38 31.95 -20.94
N VAL A 541 3.06 33.10 -20.35
CA VAL A 541 1.85 33.88 -20.69
C VAL A 541 2.13 34.85 -21.84
N THR A 542 1.16 34.99 -22.75
CA THR A 542 1.28 35.77 -23.99
C THR A 542 -0.02 36.53 -24.30
N GLY A 543 0.15 37.78 -24.74
CA GLY A 543 -0.90 38.79 -24.88
C GLY A 543 -0.40 40.16 -24.43
#